data_AF-A0AAW5SQG9-F1
#
_entry.id   AF-A0AAW5SQG9-F1
#
_cell.length_a   1.000
_cell.length_b   1.000
_cell.length_c   1.000
_cell.angle_alpha   90.00
_cell.angle_beta   90.00
_cell.angle_gamma   90.00
#
_symmetry.space_group_name_H-M   'P 1'
#
loop_
_entity.id
_entity.type
_entity.pdbx_description
1 polymer ?
#
loop_
_entity_poly.entity_id
_entity_poly.type
_entity_poly.pdbx_seq_one_letter_code
_entity_poly.pdbx_strand_id
1 'polypeptide(L)'
;MKQVMVTLVAAAGAAAMISAPAANADAVAYLVNVHVRPGYNFPNADAAIGYGRTICDRVAGKMSYGQLVDQVTADFHTTDKYQGAYLINQAVNELCPAQIWQLRQSAAGYTG
;
A
#
# COMPACT_ATOMS: atom_id res chain seq x y z
N MET A 1 18.14 44.19 46.42
CA MET A 1 16.71 44.58 46.29
C MET A 1 16.51 44.98 44.83
N LYS A 2 15.63 44.43 44.00
CA LYS A 2 14.47 43.56 44.15
C LYS A 2 14.18 43.03 42.74
N GLN A 3 13.96 41.73 42.58
CA GLN A 3 13.59 41.14 41.28
C GLN A 3 12.22 41.65 40.83
N VAL A 4 12.05 41.90 39.53
CA VAL A 4 10.70 41.98 38.94
C VAL A 4 10.67 41.12 37.69
N MET A 5 9.98 40.00 37.83
CA MET A 5 9.56 39.06 36.78
C MET A 5 8.82 39.80 35.66
N VAL A 6 9.13 39.45 34.41
CA VAL A 6 8.16 39.59 33.31
C VAL A 6 7.86 38.18 32.83
N THR A 7 6.66 37.75 33.17
CA THR A 7 6.11 36.42 32.97
C THR A 7 5.87 36.16 31.47
N LEU A 8 6.42 35.07 30.95
CA LEU A 8 6.03 34.49 29.66
C LEU A 8 4.54 34.12 29.70
N VAL A 9 3.79 34.53 28.68
CA VAL A 9 2.56 33.83 28.27
C VAL A 9 2.74 33.41 26.81
N ALA A 10 3.55 32.38 26.61
CA ALA A 10 3.48 31.59 25.39
C ALA A 10 2.25 30.69 25.54
N ALA A 11 1.16 31.06 24.86
CA ALA A 11 -0.02 30.20 24.77
C ALA A 11 0.40 28.89 24.09
N ALA A 12 0.62 27.86 24.90
CA ALA A 12 0.85 26.50 24.44
C ALA A 12 -0.47 26.00 23.83
N GLY A 13 -0.62 26.20 22.51
CA GLY A 13 -1.63 25.51 21.73
C GLY A 13 -1.33 24.01 21.78
N ALA A 14 -1.97 23.31 22.70
CA ALA A 14 -2.03 21.86 22.70
C ALA A 14 -2.88 21.41 21.50
N ALA A 15 -2.28 21.43 20.31
CA ALA A 15 -2.82 20.73 19.17
C ALA A 15 -2.74 19.24 19.50
N ALA A 16 -3.86 18.66 19.95
CA ALA A 16 -3.99 17.23 20.07
C ALA A 16 -3.70 16.62 18.69
N MET A 17 -2.54 16.00 18.53
CA MET A 17 -2.20 15.27 17.31
C MET A 17 -3.11 14.05 17.27
N ILE A 18 -4.25 14.17 16.59
CA ILE A 18 -5.12 13.04 16.30
C ILE A 18 -4.36 12.20 15.27
N SER A 19 -3.68 11.16 15.72
CA SER A 19 -3.08 10.16 14.84
C SER A 19 -4.19 9.43 14.11
N ALA A 20 -4.11 9.37 12.78
CA ALA A 20 -5.03 8.54 12.00
C ALA A 20 -4.93 7.07 12.46
N PRO A 21 -6.07 6.35 12.54
CA PRO A 21 -6.06 4.94 12.89
C PRO A 21 -5.24 4.13 11.87
N ALA A 22 -4.60 3.06 12.33
CA ALA A 22 -3.89 2.15 11.45
C ALA A 22 -4.86 1.49 10.46
N ALA A 23 -4.49 1.47 9.18
CA ALA A 23 -5.23 0.72 8.17
C ALA A 23 -5.08 -0.79 8.43
N ASN A 24 -6.17 -1.53 8.29
CA ASN A 24 -6.23 -2.97 8.47
C ASN A 24 -6.48 -3.66 7.13
N ALA A 25 -6.16 -4.95 7.05
CA ALA A 25 -6.44 -5.72 5.85
C ALA A 25 -7.96 -5.90 5.64
N ASP A 26 -8.43 -5.64 4.43
CA ASP A 26 -9.80 -5.79 3.96
C ASP A 26 -9.83 -6.70 2.71
N ALA A 27 -10.08 -7.98 2.93
CA ALA A 27 -10.18 -8.95 1.85
C ALA A 27 -11.42 -8.73 0.97
N VAL A 28 -12.49 -8.13 1.50
CA VAL A 28 -13.71 -7.86 0.73
C VAL A 28 -13.46 -6.72 -0.25
N ALA A 29 -12.87 -5.62 0.20
CA ALA A 29 -12.48 -4.50 -0.65
C ALA A 29 -11.51 -4.95 -1.77
N TYR A 30 -10.53 -5.79 -1.43
CA TYR A 30 -9.63 -6.39 -2.41
C TYR A 30 -10.41 -7.18 -3.48
N LEU A 31 -11.27 -8.11 -3.07
CA LEU A 31 -12.04 -8.95 -4.00
C LEU A 31 -12.98 -8.15 -4.90
N VAL A 32 -13.61 -7.09 -4.38
CA VAL A 32 -14.45 -6.20 -5.20
C VAL A 32 -13.66 -5.60 -6.36
N ASN A 33 -12.39 -5.23 -6.14
CA ASN A 33 -11.56 -4.57 -7.13
C ASN A 33 -10.90 -5.52 -8.14
N VAL A 34 -10.68 -6.78 -7.77
CA VAL A 34 -9.87 -7.72 -8.59
C VAL A 34 -10.61 -8.96 -9.06
N HIS A 35 -11.64 -9.43 -8.35
CA HIS A 35 -12.21 -10.75 -8.62
C HIS A 35 -13.10 -10.76 -9.87
N VAL A 36 -13.81 -9.65 -10.14
CA VAL A 36 -14.67 -9.49 -11.33
C VAL A 36 -14.02 -8.66 -12.43
N ARG A 37 -12.81 -8.13 -12.20
CA ARG A 37 -12.10 -7.33 -13.21
C ARG A 37 -11.59 -8.26 -14.33
N PRO A 38 -11.91 -7.98 -15.60
CA PRO A 38 -11.37 -8.74 -16.71
C PRO A 38 -9.84 -8.78 -16.71
N GLY A 39 -9.26 -9.93 -17.09
CA GLY A 39 -7.81 -10.09 -17.28
C GLY A 39 -7.11 -10.90 -16.20
N TYR A 40 -7.61 -10.94 -14.96
CA TYR A 40 -7.00 -11.78 -13.91
C TYR A 40 -7.57 -13.19 -13.87
N ASN A 41 -8.88 -13.36 -14.12
CA ASN A 41 -9.54 -14.66 -14.25
C ASN A 41 -9.23 -15.66 -13.12
N PHE A 42 -9.14 -15.18 -11.87
CA PHE A 42 -8.92 -16.05 -10.72
C PHE A 42 -10.04 -17.11 -10.62
N PRO A 43 -9.73 -18.39 -10.34
CA PRO A 43 -10.72 -19.46 -10.34
C PRO A 43 -11.73 -19.36 -9.19
N ASN A 44 -11.38 -18.68 -8.09
CA ASN A 44 -12.25 -18.38 -6.95
C ASN A 44 -11.62 -17.28 -6.07
N ALA A 45 -12.36 -16.84 -5.04
CA ALA A 45 -11.95 -15.78 -4.12
C ALA A 45 -10.66 -16.13 -3.36
N ASP A 46 -10.51 -17.38 -2.90
CA ASP A 46 -9.33 -17.82 -2.15
C ASP A 46 -8.07 -17.77 -3.01
N ALA A 47 -8.16 -18.14 -4.29
CA ALA A 47 -7.05 -18.03 -5.24
C ALA A 47 -6.66 -16.57 -5.48
N ALA A 48 -7.63 -15.66 -5.59
CA ALA A 48 -7.37 -14.24 -5.74
C ALA A 48 -6.66 -13.66 -4.51
N ILE A 49 -7.16 -13.97 -3.31
CA ILE A 49 -6.55 -13.54 -2.04
C ILE A 49 -5.15 -14.15 -1.90
N GLY A 50 -5.01 -15.45 -2.17
CA GLY A 50 -3.75 -16.17 -2.12
C GLY A 50 -2.69 -15.49 -3.00
N TYR A 51 -3.01 -15.21 -4.26
CA TYR A 51 -2.11 -14.48 -5.14
C TYR A 51 -1.79 -13.06 -4.62
N GLY A 52 -2.78 -12.33 -4.14
CA GLY A 52 -2.57 -11.02 -3.52
C GLY A 52 -1.62 -11.06 -2.30
N ARG A 53 -1.68 -12.13 -1.49
CA ARG A 53 -0.73 -12.36 -0.40
C ARG A 53 0.69 -12.63 -0.91
N THR A 54 0.86 -13.33 -2.04
CA THR A 54 2.19 -13.49 -2.65
C THR A 54 2.79 -12.15 -3.09
N ILE A 55 1.98 -11.19 -3.55
CA ILE A 55 2.43 -9.83 -3.82
C ILE A 55 2.92 -9.17 -2.53
N CYS A 56 2.15 -9.27 -1.44
CA CYS A 56 2.56 -8.76 -0.13
C CYS A 56 3.88 -9.38 0.36
N ASP A 57 4.10 -10.67 0.12
CA ASP A 57 5.36 -11.32 0.49
C ASP A 57 6.54 -10.82 -0.36
N ARG A 58 6.33 -10.64 -1.67
CA ARG A 58 7.34 -10.05 -2.58
C ARG A 58 7.69 -8.63 -2.16
N VAL A 59 6.70 -7.82 -1.80
CA VAL A 59 6.90 -6.46 -1.27
C VAL A 59 7.65 -6.51 0.04
N ALA A 60 7.25 -7.33 1.02
CA ALA A 60 7.96 -7.52 2.29
C ALA A 60 9.43 -7.90 2.08
N GLY A 61 9.69 -8.79 1.11
CA GLY A 61 11.02 -9.20 0.67
C GLY A 61 11.84 -8.13 -0.06
N LYS A 62 11.33 -6.90 -0.16
CA LYS A 62 11.99 -5.74 -0.81
C LYS A 62 12.28 -5.96 -2.29
N MET A 63 11.47 -6.75 -3.00
CA MET A 63 11.51 -6.80 -4.46
C MET A 63 11.32 -5.38 -5.02
N SER A 64 12.14 -4.99 -6.01
CA SER A 64 12.00 -3.67 -6.63
C SER A 64 10.66 -3.55 -7.36
N TYR A 65 10.11 -2.33 -7.45
CA TYR A 65 8.79 -2.13 -8.07
C TYR A 65 8.76 -2.56 -9.53
N GLY A 66 9.81 -2.28 -10.30
CA GLY A 66 9.90 -2.73 -11.70
C GLY A 66 9.87 -4.25 -11.85
N GLN A 67 10.68 -4.97 -11.05
CA GLN A 67 10.65 -6.44 -11.03
C GLN A 67 9.30 -6.99 -10.60
N LEU A 68 8.63 -6.33 -9.64
CA LEU A 68 7.31 -6.73 -9.20
C LEU A 68 6.27 -6.58 -10.32
N VAL A 69 6.28 -5.45 -11.05
CA VAL A 69 5.42 -5.25 -12.22
C VAL A 69 5.69 -6.30 -13.28
N ASP A 70 6.95 -6.51 -13.65
CA ASP A 70 7.33 -7.48 -14.69
C ASP A 70 6.96 -8.92 -14.31
N GLN A 71 7.12 -9.30 -13.04
CA GLN A 71 6.71 -10.61 -12.56
C GLN A 71 5.19 -10.78 -12.60
N VAL A 72 4.43 -9.77 -12.15
CA VAL A 72 2.97 -9.85 -12.16
C VAL A 72 2.43 -9.89 -13.59
N THR A 73 2.95 -9.09 -14.51
CA THR A 73 2.51 -9.15 -15.91
C THR A 73 2.86 -10.48 -16.57
N ALA A 74 4.03 -11.07 -16.25
CA ALA A 74 4.39 -12.41 -16.67
C ALA A 74 3.45 -13.49 -16.11
N ASP A 75 3.12 -13.43 -14.82
CA ASP A 75 2.22 -14.38 -14.14
C ASP A 75 0.81 -14.38 -14.78
N PHE A 76 0.37 -13.24 -15.34
CA PHE A 76 -0.92 -13.12 -16.06
C PHE A 76 -0.82 -13.20 -17.58
N HIS A 77 0.37 -13.51 -18.13
CA HIS A 77 0.61 -13.58 -19.57
C HIS A 77 0.13 -12.34 -20.33
N THR A 78 0.33 -11.15 -19.75
CA THR A 78 -0.08 -9.87 -20.33
C THR A 78 1.12 -8.96 -20.55
N THR A 79 1.03 -8.05 -21.52
CA THR A 79 1.98 -6.94 -21.70
C THR A 79 1.48 -5.64 -21.09
N ASP A 80 0.24 -5.64 -20.56
CA ASP A 80 -0.36 -4.47 -19.92
C ASP A 80 0.22 -4.26 -18.51
N LYS A 81 1.18 -3.35 -18.42
CA LYS A 81 1.78 -2.95 -17.14
C LYS A 81 0.83 -2.18 -16.23
N TYR A 82 -0.20 -1.52 -16.76
CA TYR A 82 -1.21 -0.88 -15.91
C TYR A 82 -2.04 -1.93 -15.19
N GLN A 83 -2.38 -3.03 -15.87
CA GLN A 83 -3.03 -4.17 -15.23
C GLN A 83 -2.15 -4.71 -14.09
N GLY A 84 -0.86 -5.00 -14.34
CA GLY A 84 0.05 -5.47 -13.30
C GLY A 84 0.18 -4.50 -12.11
N ALA A 85 0.44 -3.23 -12.38
CA ALA A 85 0.56 -2.18 -11.37
C ALA A 85 -0.73 -1.96 -10.57
N TYR A 86 -1.90 -2.06 -11.21
CA TYR A 86 -3.18 -1.96 -10.53
C TYR A 86 -3.36 -3.10 -9.53
N LEU A 87 -3.08 -4.35 -9.93
CA LEU A 87 -3.20 -5.49 -9.01
C LEU A 87 -2.26 -5.35 -7.81
N ILE A 88 -1.03 -4.89 -8.05
CA ILE A 88 -0.05 -4.63 -6.98
C ILE A 88 -0.60 -3.61 -5.98
N ASN A 89 -1.12 -2.48 -6.48
CA ASN A 89 -1.69 -1.45 -5.62
C ASN A 89 -2.91 -1.96 -4.84
N GLN A 90 -3.78 -2.75 -5.46
CA GLN A 90 -4.93 -3.36 -4.77
C GLN A 90 -4.49 -4.31 -3.67
N ALA A 91 -3.54 -5.21 -3.95
CA ALA A 91 -3.03 -6.13 -2.95
C ALA A 91 -2.39 -5.39 -1.77
N VAL A 92 -1.57 -4.38 -2.03
CA VAL A 92 -0.87 -3.66 -0.95
C VAL A 92 -1.79 -2.76 -0.13
N ASN A 93 -2.71 -2.04 -0.78
CA ASN A 93 -3.65 -1.18 -0.05
C ASN A 93 -4.59 -2.00 0.82
N GLU A 94 -5.10 -3.11 0.29
CA GLU A 94 -6.20 -3.83 0.92
C GLU A 94 -5.73 -5.05 1.74
N LEU A 95 -4.62 -5.72 1.41
CA LEU A 95 -4.22 -6.94 2.13
C LEU A 95 -3.01 -6.75 3.07
N CYS A 96 -2.12 -5.80 2.77
CA CYS A 96 -0.93 -5.55 3.57
C CYS A 96 -0.61 -4.04 3.71
N PRO A 97 -1.53 -3.25 4.30
CA PRO A 97 -1.39 -1.80 4.38
C PRO A 97 -0.14 -1.32 5.12
N ALA A 98 0.42 -2.13 6.02
CA ALA A 98 1.69 -1.86 6.68
C ALA A 98 2.88 -1.71 5.70
N GLN A 99 2.75 -2.25 4.49
CA GLN A 99 3.79 -2.22 3.45
C GLN A 99 3.61 -1.10 2.42
N ILE A 100 2.55 -0.28 2.52
CA ILE A 100 2.26 0.80 1.57
C ILE A 100 3.46 1.73 1.38
N TRP A 101 4.11 2.12 2.49
CA TRP A 101 5.25 3.03 2.41
C TRP A 101 6.43 2.37 1.68
N GLN A 102 6.70 1.10 1.94
CA GLN A 102 7.76 0.35 1.28
C GLN A 102 7.52 0.23 -0.24
N LEU A 103 6.29 -0.07 -0.65
CA LEU A 103 5.92 -0.09 -2.08
C LEU A 103 6.11 1.29 -2.72
N ARG A 104 5.65 2.36 -2.07
CA ARG A 104 5.77 3.73 -2.59
C ARG A 104 7.22 4.16 -2.76
N GLN A 105 8.08 3.80 -1.81
CA GLN A 105 9.51 4.08 -1.91
C GLN A 105 10.15 3.29 -3.06
N SER A 106 9.80 2.02 -3.24
CA SER A 106 10.37 1.21 -4.33
C SER A 106 9.87 1.63 -5.71
N ALA A 107 8.70 2.27 -5.80
CA ALA A 107 8.12 2.81 -7.03
C ALA A 107 8.67 4.20 -7.41
N ALA A 108 9.45 4.85 -6.54
CA ALA A 108 9.96 6.19 -6.80
C ALA A 108 10.84 6.21 -8.05
N GLY A 109 10.49 7.06 -9.02
CA GLY A 109 11.21 7.18 -10.29
C GLY A 109 10.93 6.06 -11.30
N TYR A 110 9.96 5.17 -11.03
CA TYR A 110 9.50 4.20 -12.01
C TYR A 110 8.80 4.89 -13.19
N THR A 111 9.26 4.63 -14.41
CA THR A 111 8.72 5.20 -15.67
C THR A 111 8.20 4.13 -16.63
N GLY A 112 8.11 2.89 -16.15
CA GLY A 112 7.93 1.71 -16.99
C GLY A 112 6.50 1.43 -17.37
#